data_AF-A0A7J4L574-F1
#
_entry.id   AF-A0A7J4L574-F1
#
_cell.length_a   1.000
_cell.length_b   1.000
_cell.length_c   1.000
_cell.angle_alpha   90.00
_cell.angle_beta   90.00
_cell.angle_gamma   90.00
#
_symmetry.space_group_name_H-M   'P 1'
#
loop_
_entity.id
_entity.type
_entity.pdbx_description
1 polymer ?
#
loop_
_entity_poly.entity_id
_entity_poly.type
_entity_poly.pdbx_seq_one_letter_code
_entity_poly.pdbx_strand_id
1 'polypeptide(L)'
;MKLSLLLSLLVVLVVLSLFVSCSKTSPNSAKGISPTAYCTMHDGTLQFIKENGTTIRYCVFADTSRCKEEKYLEGSCSPGGSLDKESMEDARILAEGFIKNSPTYRYDGFGLKQASIIPLDCKTCWQVVYEFSSQSSGYGDRINQNTLPIRTLHQVQITVEDGAIKKAFIDGKWDMLEEKMIS
;
A
#
# COMPACT_ATOMS: atom_id res chain seq x y z
N MET A 1 14.96 31.10 59.33
CA MET A 1 14.78 29.65 59.14
C MET A 1 13.47 29.24 58.47
N LYS A 2 12.33 29.94 58.66
CA LYS A 2 11.04 29.52 58.05
C LYS A 2 10.94 29.77 56.53
N LEU A 3 11.55 30.83 56.00
CA LEU A 3 11.43 31.20 54.59
C LEU A 3 12.32 30.34 53.65
N SER A 4 13.51 29.94 54.10
CA SER A 4 14.39 29.05 53.34
C SER A 4 13.83 27.62 53.25
N LEU A 5 13.16 27.15 54.31
CA LEU A 5 12.45 25.85 54.30
C LEU A 5 11.26 25.86 53.32
N LEU A 6 10.53 26.96 53.25
CA LEU A 6 9.39 27.12 52.34
C LEU A 6 9.84 27.15 50.87
N LEU A 7 10.94 27.84 50.55
CA LEU A 7 11.50 27.83 49.20
C LEU A 7 12.01 26.44 48.79
N SER A 8 12.69 25.72 49.68
CA SER A 8 13.14 24.35 49.38
C SER A 8 11.97 23.39 49.17
N LEU A 9 10.88 23.54 49.92
CA LEU A 9 9.68 22.70 49.78
C LEU A 9 8.96 22.99 48.45
N LEU A 10 8.89 24.26 48.04
CA LEU A 10 8.28 24.66 46.77
C LEU A 10 9.05 24.11 45.56
N VAL A 11 10.39 24.15 45.61
CA VAL A 11 11.24 23.61 44.53
C VAL A 11 11.08 22.10 44.43
N VAL A 12 11.01 21.38 45.55
CA VAL A 12 10.77 19.92 45.57
C VAL A 12 9.40 19.59 44.98
N LEU A 13 8.34 20.32 45.34
CA LEU A 13 6.98 20.14 44.79
C LEU A 13 6.91 20.39 43.28
N VAL A 14 7.57 21.43 42.77
CA VAL A 14 7.61 21.73 41.33
C VAL A 14 8.39 20.63 40.58
N VAL A 15 9.51 20.15 41.12
CA VAL A 15 10.28 19.06 40.53
C VAL A 15 9.49 17.74 40.53
N LEU A 16 8.76 17.42 41.60
CA LEU A 16 7.86 16.26 41.64
C LEU A 16 6.73 16.33 40.60
N SER A 17 6.22 17.53 40.30
CA SER A 17 5.19 17.71 39.27
C SER A 17 5.71 17.57 37.82
N LEU A 18 7.02 17.74 37.58
CA LEU A 18 7.64 17.57 36.26
C LEU A 18 7.97 16.12 35.91
N PHE A 19 7.91 15.19 36.88
CA PHE A 19 8.14 13.75 36.66
C PHE A 19 6.87 12.93 36.46
N VAL A 20 5.70 13.57 36.32
CA VAL A 20 4.49 12.88 35.82
C VAL A 20 4.65 12.69 34.31
N SER A 21 5.52 11.76 33.93
CA SER A 21 5.46 11.11 32.63
C SER A 21 4.12 10.41 32.54
N CYS A 22 3.21 10.98 31.76
CA CYS A 22 2.03 10.27 31.29
C CYS A 22 2.52 9.07 30.47
N SER A 23 2.65 7.92 31.12
CA SER A 23 2.69 6.65 30.42
C SER A 23 1.35 6.58 29.71
N LYS A 24 1.36 6.71 28.39
CA LYS A 24 0.20 6.36 27.58
C LYS A 24 -0.02 4.86 27.77
N THR A 25 -0.78 4.49 28.79
CA THR A 25 -1.34 3.16 28.90
C THR A 25 -2.38 3.07 27.80
N SER A 26 -1.96 2.61 26.63
CA SER A 26 -2.87 2.22 25.56
C SER A 26 -3.75 1.10 26.12
N PRO A 27 -5.07 1.30 26.24
CA PRO A 27 -5.95 0.18 26.50
C PRO A 27 -5.88 -0.72 25.26
N ASN A 28 -5.53 -1.99 25.45
CA ASN A 28 -5.49 -3.06 24.43
C ASN A 28 -4.12 -3.45 23.86
N SER A 29 -3.04 -3.46 24.64
CA SER A 29 -2.03 -4.51 24.38
C SER A 29 -2.61 -5.86 24.82
N ALA A 30 -3.04 -6.68 23.86
CA ALA A 30 -3.25 -8.11 24.04
C ALA A 30 -1.92 -8.73 24.50
N LYS A 31 -1.67 -8.71 25.80
CA LYS A 31 -0.39 -9.06 26.41
C LYS A 31 -0.11 -10.55 26.22
N GLY A 32 0.72 -10.89 25.22
CA GLY A 32 1.28 -12.23 25.03
C GLY A 32 0.87 -12.98 23.76
N ILE A 33 0.03 -12.42 22.89
CA ILE A 33 -0.37 -13.06 21.63
C ILE A 33 0.47 -12.49 20.48
N SER A 34 0.95 -13.35 19.58
CA SER A 34 1.67 -12.91 18.38
C SER A 34 0.70 -12.42 17.30
N PRO A 35 1.11 -11.50 16.40
CA PRO A 35 0.28 -11.05 15.28
C PRO A 35 -0.28 -12.21 14.44
N THR A 36 0.56 -13.20 14.17
CA THR A 36 0.21 -14.45 13.48
C THR A 36 -0.87 -15.25 14.20
N ALA A 37 -0.72 -15.44 15.52
CA ALA A 37 -1.73 -16.15 16.30
C ALA A 37 -3.04 -15.36 16.32
N TYR A 38 -2.96 -14.03 16.51
CA TYR A 38 -4.13 -13.15 16.50
C TYR A 38 -4.91 -13.24 15.20
N CYS A 39 -4.23 -13.20 14.05
CA CYS A 39 -4.87 -13.38 12.74
C CYS A 39 -5.69 -14.68 12.67
N THR A 40 -5.06 -15.81 12.99
CA THR A 40 -5.69 -17.13 12.90
C THR A 40 -6.81 -17.36 13.90
N MET A 41 -6.78 -16.68 15.06
CA MET A 41 -7.84 -16.78 16.09
C MET A 41 -9.07 -15.96 15.75
N HIS A 42 -8.95 -14.97 14.86
CA HIS A 42 -10.01 -14.05 14.48
C HIS A 42 -10.44 -14.24 13.01
N ASP A 43 -10.58 -15.50 12.59
CA ASP A 43 -11.09 -15.92 11.27
C ASP A 43 -10.28 -15.41 10.06
N GLY A 44 -9.03 -15.00 10.29
CA GLY A 44 -8.09 -14.57 9.26
C GLY A 44 -7.20 -15.71 8.76
N THR A 45 -6.80 -15.64 7.49
CA THR A 45 -5.84 -16.53 6.85
C THR A 45 -4.53 -15.81 6.59
N LEU A 46 -3.41 -16.47 6.90
CA LEU A 46 -2.06 -15.95 6.69
C LEU A 46 -1.66 -15.94 5.21
N GLN A 47 -1.15 -14.82 4.74
CA GLN A 47 -0.42 -14.70 3.47
C GLN A 47 0.95 -14.06 3.65
N PHE A 48 1.92 -14.52 2.87
CA PHE A 48 3.30 -14.06 2.90
C PHE A 48 3.64 -13.46 1.54
N ILE A 49 3.97 -12.17 1.52
CA ILE A 49 4.34 -11.45 0.30
C ILE A 49 5.79 -11.03 0.42
N LYS A 50 6.62 -11.36 -0.58
CA LYS A 50 8.02 -10.90 -0.62
C LYS A 50 8.11 -9.57 -1.39
N GLU A 51 8.55 -8.53 -0.70
CA GLU A 51 8.78 -7.19 -1.25
C GLU A 51 10.23 -6.77 -1.00
N ASN A 52 11.01 -6.50 -2.06
CA ASN A 52 12.41 -6.08 -1.97
C ASN A 52 13.28 -6.98 -1.06
N GLY A 53 13.03 -8.30 -1.09
CA GLY A 53 13.73 -9.27 -0.23
C GLY A 53 13.21 -9.37 1.20
N THR A 54 12.25 -8.53 1.59
CA THR A 54 11.57 -8.56 2.89
C THR A 54 10.27 -9.35 2.77
N THR A 55 9.99 -10.25 3.71
CA THR A 55 8.70 -10.95 3.76
C THR A 55 7.72 -10.16 4.63
N ILE A 56 6.67 -9.64 4.03
CA ILE A 56 5.54 -9.00 4.69
C ILE A 56 4.45 -10.06 4.93
N ARG A 57 3.85 -10.03 6.13
CA ARG A 57 2.76 -10.95 6.50
C ARG A 57 1.44 -10.20 6.52
N TYR A 58 0.46 -10.75 5.83
CA TYR A 58 -0.90 -10.25 5.80
C TYR A 58 -1.86 -11.27 6.42
N CYS A 59 -2.83 -10.76 7.15
CA CYS A 59 -4.04 -11.43 7.57
C CYS A 59 -5.14 -11.13 6.56
N VAL A 60 -5.72 -12.17 5.95
CA VAL A 60 -6.74 -12.08 4.89
C VAL A 60 -8.06 -12.63 5.40
N PHE A 61 -9.14 -11.86 5.21
CA PHE A 61 -10.46 -12.17 5.77
C PHE A 61 -11.44 -12.67 4.70
N ALA A 62 -12.60 -13.18 5.13
CA ALA A 62 -13.62 -13.74 4.23
C ALA A 62 -14.21 -12.71 3.25
N ASP A 63 -14.21 -11.43 3.63
CA ASP A 63 -14.61 -10.31 2.76
C ASP A 63 -13.50 -9.88 1.78
N THR A 64 -12.42 -10.65 1.68
CA THR A 64 -11.20 -10.42 0.88
C THR A 64 -10.34 -9.22 1.32
N SER A 65 -10.72 -8.54 2.41
CA SER A 65 -9.86 -7.51 3.00
C SER A 65 -8.57 -8.13 3.55
N ARG A 66 -7.50 -7.33 3.56
CA ARG A 66 -6.19 -7.73 4.06
C ARG A 66 -5.60 -6.67 4.98
N CYS A 67 -4.98 -7.11 6.07
CA CYS A 67 -4.27 -6.27 7.02
C CYS A 67 -2.87 -6.82 7.23
N LYS A 68 -1.83 -5.98 7.36
CA LYS A 68 -0.58 -6.47 7.96
C LYS A 68 -0.87 -6.98 9.35
N GLU A 69 -0.28 -8.12 9.72
CA GLU A 69 -0.65 -8.80 10.97
C GLU A 69 -0.41 -7.91 12.19
N GLU A 70 0.68 -7.14 12.20
CA GLU A 70 1.02 -6.22 13.28
C GLU A 70 -0.06 -5.13 13.41
N LYS A 71 -0.55 -4.62 12.28
CA LYS A 71 -1.56 -3.57 12.24
C LYS A 71 -2.94 -4.05 12.66
N TYR A 72 -3.25 -5.31 12.34
CA TYR A 72 -4.48 -5.96 12.80
C TYR A 72 -4.46 -6.19 14.31
N LEU A 73 -3.34 -6.70 14.85
CA LEU A 73 -3.16 -6.87 16.30
C LEU A 73 -3.21 -5.54 17.06
N GLU A 74 -2.67 -4.47 16.48
CA GLU A 74 -2.72 -3.11 17.03
C GLU A 74 -4.13 -2.47 16.96
N GLY A 75 -5.08 -3.09 16.26
CA GLY A 75 -6.43 -2.55 16.04
C GLY A 75 -6.48 -1.37 15.07
N SER A 76 -5.36 -1.06 14.40
CA SER A 76 -5.25 0.03 13.40
C SER A 76 -5.73 -0.39 12.01
N CYS A 77 -5.99 -1.67 11.81
CA CYS A 77 -6.61 -2.24 10.62
C CYS A 77 -7.70 -3.21 11.05
N SER A 78 -8.81 -3.28 10.33
CA SER A 78 -9.96 -4.13 10.64
C SER A 78 -10.56 -4.74 9.36
N PRO A 79 -11.17 -5.94 9.46
CA PRO A 79 -12.03 -6.46 8.41
C PRO A 79 -13.12 -5.45 8.07
N GLY A 80 -13.45 -5.28 6.80
CA GLY A 80 -14.44 -4.27 6.36
C GLY A 80 -13.98 -2.81 6.41
N GLY A 81 -12.77 -2.47 6.91
CA GLY A 81 -12.16 -1.17 6.67
C GLY A 81 -11.10 -0.67 7.67
N SER A 82 -10.00 -0.14 7.15
CA SER A 82 -9.49 1.25 7.29
C SER A 82 -8.19 1.37 6.50
N LEU A 83 -8.31 1.99 5.34
CA LEU A 83 -7.30 2.11 4.30
C LEU A 83 -6.52 3.42 4.52
N ASP A 84 -5.61 3.42 5.50
CA ASP A 84 -4.93 4.64 5.98
C ASP A 84 -3.48 4.70 5.47
N LYS A 85 -3.18 5.55 4.47
CA LYS A 85 -1.86 5.76 3.80
C LYS A 85 -1.25 4.52 3.12
N GLU A 86 -1.41 3.36 3.72
CA GLU A 86 -1.11 2.03 3.22
C GLU A 86 -1.99 1.68 2.02
N SER A 87 -3.17 2.27 1.89
CA SER A 87 -4.06 2.04 0.76
C SER A 87 -3.61 2.66 -0.56
N MET A 88 -3.05 3.87 -0.48
CA MET A 88 -2.38 4.52 -1.60
C MET A 88 -1.11 3.75 -2.00
N GLU A 89 -0.37 3.24 -1.02
CA GLU A 89 0.80 2.40 -1.25
C GLU A 89 0.42 1.02 -1.80
N ASP A 90 -0.68 0.41 -1.34
CA ASP A 90 -1.23 -0.84 -1.85
C ASP A 90 -1.70 -0.67 -3.29
N ALA A 91 -2.36 0.45 -3.61
CA ALA A 91 -2.72 0.79 -4.98
C ALA A 91 -1.48 0.92 -5.87
N ARG A 92 -0.41 1.53 -5.36
CA ARG A 92 0.89 1.62 -6.04
C ARG A 92 1.49 0.24 -6.29
N ILE A 93 1.59 -0.60 -5.27
CA ILE A 93 2.14 -1.97 -5.36
C ILE A 93 1.32 -2.83 -6.33
N LEU A 94 -0.01 -2.77 -6.24
CA LEU A 94 -0.91 -3.51 -7.11
C LEU A 94 -0.77 -3.06 -8.57
N ALA A 95 -0.77 -1.74 -8.83
CA ALA A 95 -0.59 -1.20 -10.17
C ALA A 95 0.78 -1.56 -10.76
N GLU A 96 1.86 -1.41 -9.99
CA GLU A 96 3.22 -1.76 -10.44
C GLU A 96 3.35 -3.25 -10.78
N GLY A 97 2.83 -4.12 -9.91
CA GLY A 97 2.82 -5.56 -10.12
C GLY A 97 2.02 -5.95 -11.36
N PHE A 98 0.86 -5.33 -11.59
CA PHE A 98 0.06 -5.54 -12.79
C PHE A 98 0.81 -5.13 -14.06
N ILE A 99 1.40 -3.92 -14.09
CA ILE A 99 2.14 -3.43 -15.26
C ILE A 99 3.32 -4.34 -15.58
N LYS A 100 4.12 -4.71 -14.57
CA LYS A 100 5.29 -5.59 -14.77
C LYS A 100 4.93 -6.97 -15.31
N ASN A 101 3.72 -7.45 -15.06
CA ASN A 101 3.22 -8.73 -15.55
C ASN A 101 2.41 -8.62 -16.85
N SER A 102 2.08 -7.40 -17.30
CA SER A 102 1.32 -7.17 -18.53
C SER A 102 2.10 -7.57 -19.78
N PRO A 103 1.42 -8.00 -20.86
CA PRO A 103 2.10 -8.45 -22.08
C PRO A 103 3.01 -7.39 -22.71
N THR A 104 2.57 -6.12 -22.77
CA THR A 104 3.37 -5.04 -23.35
C THR A 104 4.70 -4.86 -22.62
N TYR A 105 4.68 -4.82 -21.28
CA TYR A 105 5.90 -4.63 -20.49
C TYR A 105 6.79 -5.88 -20.51
N ARG A 106 6.20 -7.08 -20.43
CA ARG A 106 6.97 -8.33 -20.44
C ARG A 106 7.65 -8.60 -21.78
N TYR A 107 7.06 -8.16 -22.88
CA TYR A 107 7.62 -8.36 -24.22
C TYR A 107 8.99 -7.68 -24.34
N ASP A 108 9.06 -6.38 -24.04
CA ASP A 108 10.30 -5.60 -24.20
C ASP A 108 10.32 -4.27 -23.41
N GLY A 109 9.49 -4.16 -22.38
CA GLY A 109 9.38 -2.97 -21.54
C GLY A 109 10.50 -2.83 -20.51
N PHE A 110 10.91 -1.60 -20.24
CA PHE A 110 11.93 -1.27 -19.24
C PHE A 110 11.75 0.16 -18.71
N GLY A 111 12.40 0.44 -17.57
CA GLY A 111 12.45 1.78 -17.00
C GLY A 111 11.12 2.27 -16.42
N LEU A 112 10.30 1.35 -15.87
CA LEU A 112 9.05 1.69 -15.20
C LEU A 112 9.27 2.69 -14.07
N LYS A 113 8.56 3.82 -14.12
CA LYS A 113 8.60 4.89 -13.11
C LYS A 113 7.19 5.37 -12.81
N GLN A 114 6.85 5.56 -11.55
CA GLN A 114 5.60 6.20 -11.18
C GLN A 114 5.69 7.70 -11.47
N ALA A 115 4.76 8.21 -12.27
CA ALA A 115 4.65 9.63 -12.57
C ALA A 115 3.77 10.36 -11.55
N SER A 116 2.64 9.77 -11.16
CA SER A 116 1.74 10.37 -10.16
C SER A 116 0.79 9.34 -9.53
N ILE A 117 0.15 9.74 -8.43
CA ILE A 117 -0.99 9.03 -7.84
C ILE A 117 -2.03 10.07 -7.45
N ILE A 118 -3.28 9.84 -7.86
CA ILE A 118 -4.37 10.80 -7.76
C ILE A 118 -5.50 10.12 -6.99
N PRO A 119 -5.95 10.65 -5.82
CA PRO A 119 -7.16 10.17 -5.17
C PRO A 119 -8.39 10.53 -6.02
N LEU A 120 -9.34 9.61 -6.15
CA LEU A 120 -10.60 9.84 -6.87
C LEU A 120 -11.75 10.11 -5.89
N ASP A 121 -12.96 10.33 -6.42
CA ASP A 121 -14.18 10.64 -5.65
C ASP A 121 -14.78 9.40 -4.96
N CYS A 122 -13.96 8.69 -4.20
CA CYS A 122 -14.36 7.58 -3.34
C CYS A 122 -13.28 7.33 -2.27
N LYS A 123 -13.66 6.74 -1.12
CA LYS A 123 -12.77 6.53 0.04
C LYS A 123 -11.53 5.68 -0.29
N THR A 124 -11.65 4.80 -1.28
CA THR A 124 -10.75 3.71 -1.58
C THR A 124 -10.35 3.67 -3.06
N CYS A 125 -10.39 4.83 -3.72
CA CYS A 125 -10.13 4.96 -5.14
C CYS A 125 -8.86 5.78 -5.42
N TRP A 126 -7.99 5.20 -6.24
CA TRP A 126 -6.78 5.87 -6.72
C TRP A 126 -6.61 5.65 -8.21
N GLN A 127 -6.16 6.69 -8.90
CA GLN A 127 -5.57 6.57 -10.22
C GLN A 127 -4.06 6.69 -10.09
N VAL A 128 -3.35 5.63 -10.46
CA VAL A 128 -1.89 5.58 -10.45
C VAL A 128 -1.40 5.69 -11.89
N VAL A 129 -0.51 6.64 -12.14
CA VAL A 129 0.07 6.88 -13.46
C VAL A 129 1.53 6.47 -13.46
N TYR A 130 1.89 5.65 -14.43
CA TYR A 130 3.26 5.18 -14.66
C TYR A 130 3.74 5.53 -16.05
N GLU A 131 5.06 5.57 -16.21
CA GLU A 131 5.73 5.70 -17.50
C GLU A 131 6.75 4.57 -17.66
N PHE A 132 6.87 4.02 -18.86
CA PHE A 132 7.93 3.07 -19.20
C PHE A 132 8.30 3.20 -20.68
N SER A 133 9.45 2.64 -21.07
CA SER A 133 9.85 2.54 -22.47
C SER A 133 9.74 1.10 -22.97
N SER A 134 9.27 0.91 -24.20
CA SER A 134 9.33 -0.36 -24.96
C SER A 134 10.36 -0.22 -26.08
N GLN A 135 10.98 -1.32 -26.52
CA GLN A 135 11.94 -1.33 -27.63
C GLN A 135 11.27 -1.46 -29.01
N SER A 136 9.95 -1.65 -29.02
CA SER A 136 9.16 -1.88 -30.22
C SER A 136 7.89 -1.03 -30.21
N SER A 137 7.32 -0.76 -31.38
CA SER A 137 5.97 -0.18 -31.48
C SER A 137 4.88 -1.17 -31.04
N GLY A 138 3.73 -0.66 -30.60
CA GLY A 138 2.51 -1.45 -30.38
C GLY A 138 2.22 -1.79 -28.91
N TYR A 139 1.20 -2.62 -28.70
CA TYR A 139 0.67 -3.00 -27.39
C TYR A 139 0.39 -4.51 -27.34
N GLY A 140 0.28 -5.08 -26.13
CA GLY A 140 -0.08 -6.47 -25.91
C GLY A 140 1.07 -7.45 -26.18
N ASP A 141 0.72 -8.74 -26.31
CA ASP A 141 1.63 -9.79 -26.75
C ASP A 141 1.87 -9.68 -28.26
N ARG A 142 3.15 -9.51 -28.61
CA ARG A 142 3.61 -9.18 -29.95
C ARG A 142 4.55 -10.24 -30.53
N ILE A 143 4.68 -11.41 -29.90
CA ILE A 143 5.57 -12.49 -30.36
C ILE A 143 5.35 -12.86 -31.83
N ASN A 144 4.11 -12.80 -32.31
CA ASN A 144 3.74 -13.16 -33.69
C ASN A 144 3.34 -11.94 -34.55
N GLN A 145 3.68 -10.72 -34.14
CA GLN A 145 3.33 -9.49 -34.86
C GLN A 145 4.56 -8.86 -35.51
N ASN A 146 4.37 -8.26 -36.69
CA ASN A 146 5.41 -7.47 -37.35
C ASN A 146 5.54 -6.11 -36.65
N THR A 147 6.39 -6.02 -35.63
CA THR A 147 6.65 -4.77 -34.90
C THR A 147 7.86 -4.02 -35.45
N LEU A 148 7.83 -2.69 -35.41
CA LEU A 148 9.00 -1.86 -35.73
C LEU A 148 9.93 -1.77 -34.50
N PRO A 149 11.26 -1.94 -34.64
CA PRO A 149 12.21 -1.81 -33.54
C PRO A 149 12.48 -0.33 -33.21
N ILE A 150 11.46 0.34 -32.69
CA ILE A 150 11.53 1.74 -32.29
C ILE A 150 11.26 1.87 -30.79
N ARG A 151 12.12 2.62 -30.11
CA ARG A 151 11.89 2.96 -28.71
C ARG A 151 10.62 3.81 -28.60
N THR A 152 9.62 3.29 -27.90
CA THR A 152 8.34 3.98 -27.66
C THR A 152 8.20 4.27 -26.18
N LEU A 153 7.90 5.53 -25.84
CA LEU A 153 7.55 5.91 -24.48
C LEU A 153 6.04 5.68 -24.28
N HIS A 154 5.71 4.96 -23.23
CA HIS A 154 4.32 4.67 -22.86
C HIS A 154 3.97 5.33 -21.53
N GLN A 155 2.76 5.87 -21.47
CA GLN A 155 2.11 6.25 -20.22
C GLN A 155 1.02 5.22 -19.89
N VAL A 156 0.98 4.76 -18.65
CA VAL A 156 -0.02 3.82 -18.16
C VAL A 156 -0.87 4.49 -17.10
N GLN A 157 -2.18 4.38 -17.23
CA GLN A 157 -3.17 4.86 -16.26
C GLN A 157 -3.91 3.66 -15.67
N ILE A 158 -3.70 3.40 -14.38
CA ILE A 158 -4.36 2.31 -13.63
C ILE A 158 -5.32 2.93 -12.63
N THR A 159 -6.58 2.49 -12.64
CA THR A 159 -7.56 2.82 -11.58
C THR A 159 -7.69 1.63 -10.64
N VAL A 160 -7.42 1.87 -9.37
CA VAL A 160 -7.64 0.93 -8.26
C VAL A 160 -8.81 1.43 -7.43
N GLU A 161 -9.78 0.56 -7.18
CA GLU A 161 -10.96 0.82 -6.34
C GLU A 161 -11.20 -0.41 -5.47
N ASP A 162 -11.37 -0.20 -4.17
CA ASP A 162 -11.57 -1.25 -3.17
C ASP A 162 -10.49 -2.34 -3.24
N GLY A 163 -9.24 -1.93 -3.47
CA GLY A 163 -8.09 -2.84 -3.54
C GLY A 163 -8.04 -3.72 -4.80
N ALA A 164 -8.86 -3.44 -5.82
CA ALA A 164 -8.88 -4.14 -7.09
C ALA A 164 -8.63 -3.19 -8.28
N ILE A 165 -7.98 -3.68 -9.34
CA ILE A 165 -7.81 -2.92 -10.57
C ILE A 165 -9.14 -2.94 -11.34
N LYS A 166 -9.71 -1.75 -11.59
CA LYS A 166 -10.97 -1.60 -12.35
C LYS A 166 -10.75 -1.11 -13.77
N LYS A 167 -9.69 -0.36 -14.02
CA LYS A 167 -9.32 0.17 -15.34
C LYS A 167 -7.80 0.16 -15.48
N ALA A 168 -7.33 -0.14 -16.68
CA ALA A 168 -5.91 -0.12 -16.98
C ALA A 168 -5.69 0.20 -18.46
N PHE A 169 -5.07 1.35 -18.74
CA PHE A 169 -4.89 1.84 -20.10
C PHE A 169 -3.44 2.20 -20.40
N ILE A 170 -2.94 1.82 -21.58
CA ILE A 170 -1.67 2.34 -22.13
C ILE A 170 -1.99 3.41 -23.17
N ASP A 171 -1.36 4.58 -23.02
CA ASP A 171 -1.46 5.76 -23.88
C ASP A 171 -2.89 6.26 -24.13
N GLY A 172 -3.85 5.84 -23.29
CA GLY A 172 -5.28 6.06 -23.54
C GLY A 172 -5.80 5.38 -24.81
N LYS A 173 -5.07 4.39 -25.35
CA LYS A 173 -5.35 3.73 -26.63
C LYS A 173 -5.53 2.22 -26.51
N TRP A 174 -4.88 1.59 -25.54
CA TRP A 174 -4.94 0.15 -25.32
C TRP A 174 -5.54 -0.14 -23.96
N ASP A 175 -6.59 -0.96 -23.93
CA ASP A 175 -7.16 -1.53 -22.72
C ASP A 175 -6.38 -2.80 -22.34
N MET A 176 -5.71 -2.75 -21.18
CA MET A 176 -4.88 -3.85 -20.68
C MET A 176 -5.68 -4.94 -19.98
N LEU A 177 -6.94 -4.68 -19.60
CA LEU A 177 -7.81 -5.71 -19.02
C LEU A 177 -8.49 -6.52 -20.11
N GLU A 178 -8.88 -5.84 -21.18
CA GLU A 178 -9.57 -6.42 -22.33
C GLU A 178 -8.63 -6.83 -23.48
N GLU A 179 -7.35 -6.49 -23.37
CA GLU A 179 -6.29 -6.73 -24.37
C GLU A 179 -6.72 -6.31 -25.79
N LYS A 180 -7.23 -5.07 -25.90
CA LYS A 180 -7.71 -4.51 -27.18
C LYS A 180 -7.55 -3.00 -27.26
N MET A 181 -7.61 -2.46 -28.47
CA MET A 181 -7.64 -1.02 -28.68
C MET A 181 -8.96 -0.43 -28.17
N ILE A 182 -8.89 0.73 -27.53
CA ILE A 182 -10.06 1.52 -27.15
C ILE A 182 -10.57 2.21 -28.42
N SER A 183 -11.85 1.97 -28.75
CA SER A 183 -12.55 2.55 -29.90
C SER A 183 -13.17 3.90 -29.57
#